data_AF-A0A7X7SU77-F1
#
_entry.id   AF-A0A7X7SU77-F1
#
_cell.length_a   1.000
_cell.length_b   1.000
_cell.length_c   1.000
_cell.angle_alpha   90.00
_cell.angle_beta   90.00
_cell.angle_gamma   90.00
#
_symmetry.space_group_name_H-M   'P 1'
#
loop_
_entity.id
_entity.type
_entity.pdbx_description
1 polymer ?
#
loop_
_entity_poly.entity_id
_entity_poly.type
_entity_poly.pdbx_seq_one_letter_code
_entity_poly.pdbx_strand_id
1 'polypeptide(L)'
;MRYVWQCSEKYKVKGVKGCNNKHVDDSVLYEIFMNAYNSVVQNKEELMKKWLEMSEDENEWKRVTAKRFIDHFNEAIEINEFDSNLFYKTFEKLTVLDSGKVIVSLLDGTDIECEIE
;
A
#
# COMPACT_ATOMS: atom_id res chain seq x y z
N MET A 1 -3.53 17.78 14.77
CA MET A 1 -2.90 18.54 13.65
C MET A 1 -3.28 17.79 12.39
N ARG A 2 -3.71 18.46 11.32
CA ARG A 2 -4.17 17.83 10.07
C ARG A 2 -3.04 17.87 9.06
N TYR A 3 -2.58 16.73 8.56
CA TYR A 3 -1.58 16.69 7.50
C TYR A 3 -2.26 16.46 6.15
N VAL A 4 -1.83 17.22 5.15
CA VAL A 4 -2.41 17.17 3.81
C VAL A 4 -1.32 16.82 2.82
N TRP A 5 -1.53 15.72 2.10
CA TRP A 5 -0.65 15.25 1.06
C TRP A 5 -1.06 15.89 -0.26
N GLN A 6 -0.09 16.53 -0.90
CA GLN A 6 -0.28 17.24 -2.15
C GLN A 6 0.77 16.80 -3.16
N CYS A 7 0.36 16.67 -4.41
CA CYS A 7 1.28 16.45 -5.52
C CYS A 7 2.34 17.56 -5.56
N SER A 8 3.62 17.17 -5.59
CA SER A 8 4.77 18.07 -5.64
C SER A 8 4.76 19.00 -6.86
N GLU A 9 4.15 18.57 -7.97
CA GLU A 9 4.05 19.37 -9.20
C GLU A 9 2.99 20.48 -9.11
N LYS A 10 2.15 20.51 -8.07
CA LYS A 10 1.04 21.46 -7.97
C LYS A 10 1.47 22.93 -7.90
N TYR A 11 2.55 23.22 -7.19
CA TYR A 11 3.12 24.58 -7.07
C TYR A 11 4.63 24.58 -7.28
N LYS A 12 5.12 23.77 -8.21
CA LYS A 12 6.55 23.72 -8.57
C LYS A 12 7.10 25.09 -8.97
N VAL A 13 6.27 25.91 -9.62
CA VAL A 13 6.52 27.33 -9.86
C VAL A 13 5.59 28.14 -8.97
N LYS A 14 6.16 29.04 -8.16
CA LYS A 14 5.40 29.87 -7.23
C LYS A 14 4.33 30.67 -7.96
N GLY A 15 3.07 30.54 -7.52
CA GLY A 15 1.93 31.24 -8.11
C GLY A 15 1.33 30.58 -9.35
N VAL A 16 1.92 29.48 -9.86
CA VAL A 16 1.39 28.73 -11.00
C VAL A 16 0.88 27.38 -10.52
N LYS A 17 -0.39 27.09 -10.80
CA LYS A 17 -0.99 25.77 -10.50
C LYS A 17 -0.62 24.80 -11.63
N GLY A 18 0.37 23.93 -11.38
CA GLY A 18 0.89 22.97 -12.36
C GLY A 18 0.14 21.63 -12.40
N CYS A 19 -0.58 21.28 -11.32
CA CYS A 19 -1.33 20.04 -11.20
C CYS A 19 -2.73 20.30 -10.64
N ASN A 20 -3.73 19.62 -11.20
CA ASN A 20 -5.13 19.71 -10.78
C ASN A 20 -5.56 18.63 -9.79
N ASN A 21 -4.68 17.68 -9.43
CA ASN A 21 -5.00 16.62 -8.49
C ASN A 21 -5.51 17.19 -7.15
N LYS A 22 -6.48 16.46 -6.61
CA LYS A 22 -7.01 16.70 -5.27
C LYS A 22 -5.92 16.40 -4.24
N HIS A 23 -5.97 17.10 -3.12
CA HIS A 23 -5.13 16.75 -1.99
C HIS A 23 -5.77 15.57 -1.25
N VAL A 24 -4.96 14.80 -0.53
CA VAL A 24 -5.43 13.67 0.27
C VAL A 24 -5.11 13.93 1.74
N ASP A 25 -6.06 13.63 2.62
CA ASP A 25 -5.87 13.72 4.06
C ASP A 25 -5.06 12.52 4.57
N ASP A 26 -4.26 12.71 5.62
CA ASP A 26 -3.55 11.58 6.22
C ASP A 26 -4.51 10.54 6.83
N SER A 27 -5.65 10.98 7.36
CA SER A 27 -6.66 10.07 7.90
C SER A 27 -7.17 9.07 6.85
N VAL A 28 -7.38 9.56 5.62
CA VAL A 28 -7.83 8.74 4.48
C VAL A 28 -6.75 7.74 4.08
N LEU A 29 -5.47 8.15 4.08
CA LEU A 29 -4.36 7.24 3.76
C LEU A 29 -4.23 6.12 4.81
N TYR A 30 -4.43 6.44 6.09
CA TYR A 30 -4.40 5.45 7.16
C TYR A 30 -5.54 4.45 7.04
N GLU A 31 -6.74 4.91 6.72
CA GLU A 31 -7.89 4.05 6.48
C GLU A 31 -7.67 3.11 5.29
N ILE A 32 -7.20 3.62 4.15
CA ILE A 32 -6.86 2.81 2.99
C ILE A 32 -5.81 1.76 3.33
N PHE A 33 -4.78 2.14 4.08
CA PHE A 33 -3.76 1.22 4.53
C PHE A 33 -4.36 0.09 5.37
N MET A 34 -5.15 0.41 6.40
CA MET A 34 -5.75 -0.59 7.28
C MET A 34 -6.66 -1.53 6.50
N ASN A 35 -7.50 -0.98 5.60
CA ASN A 35 -8.39 -1.77 4.76
C ASN A 35 -7.62 -2.73 3.84
N ALA A 36 -6.58 -2.25 3.16
CA ALA A 36 -5.75 -3.08 2.29
C ALA A 36 -4.95 -4.13 3.09
N TYR A 37 -4.38 -3.78 4.24
CA TYR A 37 -3.66 -4.71 5.10
C TYR A 37 -4.58 -5.82 5.62
N ASN A 38 -5.76 -5.45 6.12
CA ASN A 38 -6.75 -6.41 6.62
C ASN A 38 -7.26 -7.32 5.49
N SER A 39 -7.41 -6.80 4.27
CA SER A 39 -7.73 -7.62 3.09
C SER A 39 -6.64 -8.67 2.82
N VAL A 40 -5.36 -8.32 2.95
CA VAL A 40 -4.24 -9.29 2.83
C VAL A 40 -4.32 -10.35 3.94
N VAL A 41 -4.59 -9.95 5.18
CA VAL A 41 -4.72 -10.88 6.32
C VAL A 41 -5.89 -11.84 6.11
N GLN A 42 -7.04 -11.34 5.63
CA GLN A 42 -8.23 -12.17 5.36
C GLN A 42 -8.00 -13.18 4.23
N ASN A 43 -7.20 -12.82 3.23
CA ASN A 43 -6.88 -13.67 2.08
C ASN A 43 -5.52 -14.39 2.23
N LYS A 44 -4.95 -14.42 3.45
CA LYS A 44 -3.57 -14.89 3.64
C LYS A 44 -3.34 -16.33 3.23
N GLU A 45 -4.33 -17.22 3.37
CA GLU A 45 -4.18 -18.63 2.98
C GLU A 45 -3.94 -18.80 1.47
N GLU A 46 -4.59 -17.98 0.65
CA GLU A 46 -4.39 -17.97 -0.80
C GLU A 46 -3.05 -17.31 -1.16
N LEU A 47 -2.76 -16.16 -0.57
CA LEU A 47 -1.52 -15.42 -0.80
C LEU A 47 -0.28 -16.18 -0.33
N MET A 48 -0.39 -17.00 0.72
CA MET A 48 0.69 -17.87 1.19
C MET A 48 1.13 -18.86 0.12
N LYS A 49 0.20 -19.43 -0.66
CA LYS A 49 0.56 -20.31 -1.79
C LYS A 49 1.35 -19.55 -2.85
N LYS A 50 0.88 -18.36 -3.22
CA LYS A 50 1.58 -17.46 -4.15
C LYS A 50 3.00 -17.14 -3.66
N TRP A 51 3.17 -16.80 -2.38
CA TRP A 51 4.49 -16.47 -1.84
C TRP A 51 5.41 -17.69 -1.74
N LEU A 52 4.87 -18.88 -1.45
CA LEU A 52 5.66 -20.12 -1.49
C LEU A 52 6.21 -20.38 -2.89
N GLU A 53 5.39 -20.26 -3.93
CA GLU A 53 5.84 -20.38 -5.33
C GLU A 53 6.86 -19.28 -5.70
N MET A 54 6.59 -18.03 -5.30
CA MET A 54 7.48 -16.89 -5.52
C MET A 54 8.83 -17.05 -4.80
N SER A 55 8.90 -17.84 -3.72
CA SER A 55 10.13 -18.11 -2.97
C SER A 55 11.15 -18.97 -3.75
N GLU A 56 10.71 -19.60 -4.84
CA GLU A 56 11.53 -20.43 -5.75
C GLU A 56 11.85 -19.72 -7.07
N ASP A 57 11.38 -18.48 -7.29
CA ASP A 57 11.62 -17.70 -8.52
C ASP A 57 13.12 -17.46 -8.75
N GLU A 58 13.58 -17.39 -10.00
CA GLU A 58 14.99 -17.13 -10.33
C GLU A 58 15.47 -15.74 -9.87
N ASN A 59 14.54 -14.79 -9.74
CA ASN A 59 14.80 -13.44 -9.29
C ASN A 59 15.02 -13.38 -7.76
N GLU A 60 16.22 -12.96 -7.37
CA GLU A 60 16.61 -12.86 -5.95
C GLU A 60 15.71 -11.94 -5.13
N TRP A 61 15.35 -10.77 -5.68
CA TRP A 61 14.45 -9.83 -5.02
C TRP A 61 13.10 -10.49 -4.72
N LYS A 62 12.52 -11.21 -5.70
CA LYS A 62 11.24 -11.90 -5.50
C LYS A 62 11.33 -12.96 -4.40
N ARG A 63 12.37 -13.79 -4.39
CA ARG A 63 12.54 -14.82 -3.35
C ARG A 63 12.67 -14.24 -1.95
N VAL A 64 13.47 -13.18 -1.80
CA VAL A 64 13.70 -12.52 -0.50
C VAL A 64 12.41 -11.87 -0.01
N THR A 65 11.71 -11.17 -0.89
CA THR A 65 10.42 -10.55 -0.56
C THR A 65 9.37 -11.58 -0.17
N ALA A 66 9.24 -12.67 -0.93
CA ALA A 66 8.31 -13.74 -0.63
C ALA A 66 8.54 -14.36 0.76
N LYS A 67 9.79 -14.66 1.12
CA LYS A 67 10.14 -15.18 2.45
C LYS A 67 9.77 -14.21 3.56
N ARG A 68 10.08 -12.91 3.37
CA ARG A 68 9.70 -11.87 4.34
C ARG A 68 8.18 -11.77 4.51
N PHE A 69 7.42 -11.89 3.43
CA PHE A 69 5.96 -11.84 3.48
C PHE A 69 5.38 -13.07 4.18
N ILE A 70 5.89 -14.27 3.89
CA ILE A 70 5.53 -15.50 4.59
C ILE A 70 5.77 -15.32 6.10
N ASP A 71 6.97 -14.94 6.50
CA ASP A 71 7.33 -14.76 7.91
C ASP A 71 6.46 -13.69 8.58
N HIS A 72 6.16 -12.60 7.86
CA HIS A 72 5.38 -11.50 8.38
C HIS A 72 3.89 -11.85 8.57
N PHE A 73 3.29 -12.53 7.58
CA PHE A 73 1.85 -12.77 7.54
C PHE A 73 1.41 -14.11 8.14
N ASN A 74 2.32 -15.03 8.43
CA ASN A 74 2.01 -16.33 9.03
C ASN A 74 1.13 -16.18 10.29
N GLU A 75 1.52 -15.28 11.19
CA GLU A 75 0.82 -15.00 12.45
C GLU A 75 0.15 -13.62 12.47
N ALA A 76 0.10 -12.93 11.33
CA ALA A 76 -0.55 -11.63 11.25
C ALA A 76 -2.06 -11.73 11.51
N ILE A 77 -2.55 -10.71 12.21
CA ILE A 77 -3.95 -10.46 12.53
C ILE A 77 -4.37 -9.10 11.98
N GLU A 78 -5.68 -8.90 11.83
CA GLU A 78 -6.23 -7.61 11.44
C GLU A 78 -5.88 -6.52 12.45
N ILE A 79 -5.70 -5.31 11.94
CA ILE A 79 -5.36 -4.13 12.71
C ILE A 79 -6.51 -3.13 12.69
N ASN A 80 -6.67 -2.39 13.79
CA ASN A 80 -7.66 -1.33 13.93
C ASN A 80 -7.01 0.07 14.04
N GLU A 81 -5.69 0.12 14.08
CA GLU A 81 -4.91 1.35 14.17
C GLU A 81 -3.73 1.27 13.20
N PHE A 82 -3.35 2.43 12.65
CA PHE A 82 -2.22 2.53 11.73
C PHE A 82 -0.89 2.22 12.44
N ASP A 83 -0.12 1.30 11.88
CA ASP A 83 1.24 0.98 12.31
C ASP A 83 2.22 1.24 11.17
N SER A 84 3.08 2.25 11.34
CA SER A 84 4.11 2.62 10.37
C SER A 84 5.10 1.49 10.04
N ASN A 85 5.44 0.64 11.00
CA ASN A 85 6.36 -0.47 10.80
C ASN A 85 5.71 -1.58 9.97
N LEU A 86 4.41 -1.81 10.13
CA LEU A 86 3.64 -2.67 9.22
C LEU A 86 3.58 -2.06 7.82
N PHE A 87 3.28 -0.76 7.72
CA PHE A 87 3.26 -0.05 6.45
C PHE A 87 4.57 -0.23 5.66
N TYR A 88 5.72 0.06 6.27
CA TYR A 88 7.02 -0.05 5.59
C TYR A 88 7.43 -1.48 5.25
N LYS A 89 6.90 -2.49 5.95
CA LYS A 89 7.19 -3.90 5.67
C LYS A 89 6.34 -4.47 4.55
N THR A 90 5.24 -3.82 4.19
CA THR A 90 4.21 -4.39 3.34
C THR A 90 3.95 -3.57 2.08
N PHE A 91 3.95 -2.24 2.17
CA PHE A 91 3.50 -1.36 1.09
C PHE A 91 4.68 -0.73 0.35
N GLU A 92 4.57 -0.65 -0.98
CA GLU A 92 5.53 0.06 -1.83
C GLU A 92 5.05 1.49 -2.10
N LYS A 93 3.81 1.65 -2.57
CA LYS A 93 3.24 2.96 -2.93
C LYS A 93 1.71 2.92 -2.93
N LEU A 94 1.12 4.10 -2.83
CA LEU A 94 -0.30 4.34 -3.08
C LEU A 94 -0.43 5.27 -4.29
N THR A 95 -1.25 4.87 -5.26
CA THR A 95 -1.49 5.64 -6.48
C THR A 95 -2.93 6.13 -6.48
N VAL A 96 -3.10 7.44 -6.33
CA VAL A 96 -4.42 8.09 -6.33
C VAL A 96 -4.82 8.43 -7.76
N LEU A 97 -5.96 7.93 -8.20
CA LEU A 97 -6.51 8.18 -9.53
C LEU A 97 -7.55 9.31 -9.50
N ASP A 98 -7.72 10.01 -10.62
CA ASP A 98 -8.69 11.10 -10.74
C ASP A 98 -10.15 10.63 -10.57
N SER A 99 -10.41 9.33 -10.75
CA SER A 99 -11.70 8.68 -10.53
C SER A 99 -12.10 8.56 -9.05
N GLY A 100 -11.22 8.90 -8.11
CA GLY A 100 -11.45 8.67 -6.67
C GLY A 100 -11.04 7.28 -6.18
N LYS A 101 -10.45 6.46 -7.05
CA LYS A 101 -9.88 5.16 -6.70
C LYS A 101 -8.43 5.29 -6.27
N VAL A 102 -7.99 4.38 -5.42
CA VAL A 102 -6.59 4.26 -4.98
C VAL A 102 -6.10 2.85 -5.27
N ILE A 103 -4.99 2.77 -6.00
CA ILE A 103 -4.28 1.52 -6.19
C ILE A 103 -3.19 1.45 -5.12
N VAL A 104 -3.31 0.44 -4.27
CA VAL A 104 -2.32 0.09 -3.26
C VAL A 104 -1.38 -0.95 -3.86
N SER A 105 -0.11 -0.61 -4.04
CA SER A 105 0.91 -1.56 -4.48
C SER A 105 1.71 -2.07 -3.28
N LEU A 106 1.74 -3.39 -3.11
CA LEU A 106 2.53 -4.08 -2.10
C LEU A 106 3.94 -4.36 -2.60
N LEU A 107 4.88 -4.55 -1.66
CA LEU A 107 6.28 -4.85 -2.00
C LEU A 107 6.47 -6.19 -2.74
N ASP A 108 5.50 -7.12 -2.65
CA ASP A 108 5.49 -8.37 -3.41
C ASP A 108 5.00 -8.19 -4.86
N GLY A 109 4.61 -6.98 -5.24
CA GLY A 109 4.09 -6.63 -6.56
C GLY A 109 2.58 -6.84 -6.72
N THR A 110 1.84 -7.13 -5.63
CA THR A 110 0.37 -7.16 -5.67
C THR A 110 -0.19 -5.75 -5.73
N ASP A 111 -1.14 -5.51 -6.63
CA ASP A 111 -1.95 -4.30 -6.65
C ASP A 111 -3.36 -4.61 -6.09
N ILE A 112 -3.81 -3.80 -5.14
CA ILE A 112 -5.14 -3.85 -4.53
C ILE A 112 -5.86 -2.55 -4.90
N GLU A 113 -7.06 -2.66 -5.47
CA GLU A 113 -7.91 -1.50 -5.74
C GLU A 113 -8.77 -1.18 -4.50
N CYS A 114 -8.69 0.05 -4.02
CA CYS A 114 -9.51 0.59 -2.94
C CYS A 114 -10.27 1.83 -3.43
N GLU A 115 -11.44 2.09 -2.89
CA GLU A 115 -12.19 3.32 -3.13
C GLU A 115 -11.96 4.31 -1.98
N ILE A 116 -11.82 5.60 -2.30
CA ILE A 116 -11.86 6.67 -1.31
C ILE A 116 -13.33 7.03 -1.12
N GLU A 117 -13.91 6.72 0.04
CA GLU A 117 -15.21 7.28 0.46
C GLU A 117 -15.12 8.77 0.82
#